data_AF-A0AA37TY30-F1
#
_entry.id   AF-A0AA37TY30-F1
#
_cell.length_a   1.000
_cell.length_b   1.000
_cell.length_c   1.000
_cell.angle_alpha   90.00
_cell.angle_beta   90.00
_cell.angle_gamma   90.00
#
_symmetry.space_group_name_H-M   'P 1'
#
loop_
_entity.id
_entity.type
_entity.pdbx_description
1 polymer ?
#
loop_
_entity_poly.entity_id
_entity_poly.type
_entity_poly.pdbx_seq_one_letter_code
_entity_poly.pdbx_strand_id
1 'polypeptide(L)'
;MADFLDAHIARSLKKLEQAGGLDNNPHKAKPLELDGYFRAPKETRAVNRFLADAGFIPPKVELLAKIHDKQQEYDLNPTAELRKELIELRLKYDTLK
;
A
#
# COMPACT_ATOMS: atom_id res chain seq x y z
N MET A 1 27.94 -5.31 -12.03
CA MET A 1 26.49 -5.32 -12.35
C MET A 1 25.83 -4.00 -11.99
N ALA A 2 26.14 -3.36 -10.85
CA ALA A 2 25.65 -2.02 -10.50
C ALA A 2 26.00 -0.94 -11.56
N ASP A 3 27.25 -0.90 -12.03
CA ASP A 3 27.73 0.13 -12.97
C ASP A 3 26.97 0.19 -14.31
N PHE A 4 26.45 -0.94 -14.79
CA PHE A 4 25.68 -0.97 -16.04
C PHE A 4 24.30 -0.34 -15.85
N LEU A 5 23.65 -0.63 -14.71
CA LEU A 5 22.35 -0.05 -14.37
C LEU A 5 22.49 1.45 -14.14
N ASP A 6 23.48 1.88 -13.37
CA ASP A 6 23.73 3.30 -13.09
C ASP A 6 24.02 4.07 -14.39
N ALA A 7 24.85 3.51 -15.27
CA ALA A 7 25.11 4.11 -16.57
C ALA A 7 23.86 4.16 -17.47
N HIS A 8 22.97 3.17 -17.37
CA HIS A 8 21.69 3.17 -18.09
C HIS A 8 20.74 4.25 -17.55
N ILE A 9 20.58 4.34 -16.22
CA ILE A 9 19.77 5.37 -15.55
C ILE A 9 20.26 6.76 -15.95
N ALA A 10 21.57 7.01 -15.87
CA ALA A 10 22.17 8.29 -16.22
C ALA A 10 21.90 8.68 -17.69
N ARG A 11 22.05 7.73 -18.62
CA ARG A 11 21.73 7.98 -20.04
C ARG A 11 20.25 8.27 -20.27
N SER A 12 19.37 7.56 -19.59
CA SER A 12 17.91 7.75 -19.70
C SER A 12 17.49 9.12 -19.14
N LEU A 13 18.03 9.53 -17.99
CA LEU A 13 17.80 10.85 -17.41
C LEU A 13 18.25 11.97 -18.36
N LYS A 14 19.44 11.84 -18.95
CA LYS A 14 19.98 12.83 -19.90
C LYS A 14 19.10 12.99 -21.14
N LYS A 15 18.55 11.89 -21.68
CA LYS A 15 17.61 11.95 -22.80
C LYS A 15 16.30 12.64 -22.42
N LEU A 16 15.78 12.35 -21.23
CA LEU A 16 14.57 12.97 -20.68
C LEU A 16 14.74 14.49 -20.50
N GLU A 17 15.91 14.92 -20.00
CA GLU A 17 16.26 16.33 -19.84
C GLU A 17 16.34 17.05 -21.19
N GLN A 18 17.05 16.47 -22.17
CA GLN A 18 17.16 17.04 -23.52
C GLN A 18 15.82 17.19 -24.24
N ALA A 19 14.86 16.31 -23.94
CA ALA A 19 13.51 16.35 -24.47
C ALA A 19 12.56 17.30 -23.70
N GLY A 20 13.04 17.98 -22.65
CA GLY A 20 12.21 18.82 -21.78
C GLY A 20 11.23 18.02 -20.89
N GLY A 21 11.36 16.70 -20.83
CA GLY A 21 10.43 15.82 -20.11
C GLY A 21 10.51 15.95 -18.58
N LEU A 22 11.57 16.59 -18.05
CA LEU A 22 11.71 16.87 -16.62
C LEU A 22 10.92 18.12 -16.16
N ASP A 23 10.48 18.97 -17.10
CA ASP A 23 9.76 20.20 -16.75
C ASP A 23 8.32 19.95 -16.33
N ASN A 24 7.67 18.95 -16.94
CA ASN A 24 6.30 18.52 -16.62
C ASN A 24 6.22 17.42 -15.54
N ASN A 25 7.20 17.34 -14.64
CA ASN A 25 7.14 16.36 -13.55
C ASN A 25 6.06 16.77 -12.52
N PRO A 26 4.96 16.01 -12.37
CA PRO A 26 3.88 16.35 -11.44
C PRO A 26 4.31 16.31 -9.97
N HIS A 27 5.49 15.76 -9.67
CA HIS A 27 6.07 15.69 -8.34
C HIS A 27 7.28 16.62 -8.15
N LYS A 28 7.60 17.48 -9.12
CA LYS A 28 8.72 18.44 -9.03
C LYS A 28 8.55 19.33 -7.79
N ALA A 29 9.58 19.37 -6.95
CA ALA A 29 9.62 20.15 -5.72
C ALA A 29 8.46 19.88 -4.72
N LYS A 30 7.70 18.79 -4.89
CA LYS A 30 6.71 18.39 -3.90
C LYS A 30 7.43 17.77 -2.70
N PRO A 31 7.13 18.20 -1.46
CA PRO A 31 7.58 17.51 -0.27
C PRO A 31 7.16 16.04 -0.34
N LEU A 32 8.04 15.15 0.12
CA LEU A 32 7.68 13.75 0.29
C LEU A 32 6.67 13.64 1.44
N GLU A 33 5.56 12.93 1.19
CA GLU A 33 4.64 12.51 2.24
C GLU A 33 5.29 11.34 2.98
N LEU A 34 5.59 11.52 4.27
CA LEU A 34 6.31 10.55 5.08
C LEU A 34 5.54 10.16 6.34
N ASP A 35 4.33 10.65 6.57
CA ASP A 35 3.58 10.35 7.79
C ASP A 35 3.30 8.84 7.87
N GLY A 36 2.92 8.24 6.74
CA GLY A 36 2.75 6.78 6.63
C GLY A 36 4.02 6.00 6.95
N TYR A 37 5.18 6.52 6.52
CA TYR A 37 6.49 5.93 6.84
C TYR A 37 6.75 6.03 8.35
N PHE A 38 6.64 7.21 8.94
CA PHE A 38 6.97 7.44 10.35
C PHE A 38 6.01 6.78 11.36
N ARG A 39 4.79 6.42 10.95
CA ARG A 39 3.84 5.65 11.78
C ARG A 39 4.34 4.27 12.19
N ALA A 40 5.16 3.63 11.36
CA ALA A 40 5.74 2.34 11.71
C ALA A 40 6.88 2.52 12.73
N PRO A 41 7.02 1.60 13.72
CA PRO A 41 8.18 1.54 14.61
C PRO A 41 9.50 1.53 13.82
N LYS A 42 10.55 2.13 14.37
CA LYS A 42 11.84 2.33 13.67
C LYS A 42 12.41 0.99 13.18
N GLU A 43 12.23 -0.06 13.96
CA GLU A 43 12.75 -1.41 13.76
C GLU A 43 12.11 -2.09 12.55
N THR A 44 10.83 -1.83 12.28
CA THR A 44 10.05 -2.52 11.24
C THR A 44 9.70 -1.63 10.05
N ARG A 45 9.89 -0.32 10.16
CA ARG A 45 9.47 0.66 9.15
C ARG A 45 10.05 0.42 7.76
N ALA A 46 11.34 0.10 7.67
CA ALA A 46 11.98 -0.16 6.38
C ALA A 46 11.36 -1.38 5.68
N VAL A 47 11.11 -2.46 6.43
CA VAL A 47 10.47 -3.67 5.92
C VAL A 47 9.03 -3.39 5.51
N ASN A 48 8.27 -2.69 6.35
CA ASN A 48 6.89 -2.30 6.03
C ASN A 48 6.81 -1.41 4.78
N ARG A 49 7.76 -0.49 4.60
CA ARG A 49 7.84 0.36 3.41
C ARG A 49 8.13 -0.46 2.16
N PHE A 50 9.10 -1.36 2.24
CA PHE A 50 9.44 -2.26 1.13
C PHE A 50 8.23 -3.10 0.69
N LEU A 51 7.50 -3.67 1.64
CA LEU A 51 6.28 -4.43 1.34
C LEU A 51 5.20 -3.56 0.70
N ALA A 52 4.98 -2.36 1.23
CA ALA A 52 4.01 -1.42 0.66
C ALA A 52 4.37 -1.00 -0.78
N ASP A 53 5.65 -0.71 -1.05
CA ASP A 53 6.15 -0.36 -2.39
C ASP A 53 6.01 -1.54 -3.38
N ALA A 54 6.04 -2.77 -2.90
CA ALA A 54 5.78 -3.98 -3.69
C ALA A 54 4.27 -4.26 -3.90
N GLY A 55 3.38 -3.41 -3.36
CA GLY A 55 1.93 -3.62 -3.41
C GLY A 55 1.42 -4.76 -2.52
N PHE A 56 2.21 -5.19 -1.53
CA PHE A 56 1.80 -6.24 -0.60
C PHE A 56 0.78 -5.70 0.41
N ILE A 57 -0.34 -6.42 0.55
CA ILE A 57 -1.37 -6.13 1.55
C ILE A 57 -1.37 -7.28 2.56
N PRO A 58 -1.20 -7.02 3.87
CA PRO A 58 -1.24 -8.07 4.88
C PRO A 58 -2.61 -8.78 4.90
N PRO A 59 -2.68 -10.12 5.02
CA PRO A 59 -3.93 -10.86 5.03
C PRO A 59 -4.94 -10.40 6.11
N LYS A 60 -4.44 -9.96 7.27
CA LYS A 60 -5.27 -9.37 8.33
C LYS A 60 -5.94 -8.07 7.88
N VAL A 61 -5.24 -7.23 7.13
CA VAL A 61 -5.79 -5.97 6.60
C VAL A 61 -6.84 -6.25 5.54
N GLU A 62 -6.63 -7.25 4.67
CA GLU A 62 -7.66 -7.67 3.70
C GLU A 62 -8.93 -8.16 4.38
N LEU A 63 -8.82 -8.91 5.48
CA LEU A 63 -9.98 -9.35 6.24
C LEU A 63 -10.68 -8.20 6.94
N LEU A 64 -9.95 -7.22 7.48
CA LEU A 64 -10.56 -6.02 8.06
C LEU A 64 -11.38 -5.25 7.03
N ALA A 65 -10.88 -5.09 5.79
CA ALA A 65 -11.64 -4.48 4.71
C ALA A 65 -12.94 -5.25 4.44
N LYS A 66 -12.86 -6.59 4.32
CA LYS A 66 -14.04 -7.45 4.12
C LYS A 66 -15.04 -7.37 5.27
N ILE A 67 -14.56 -7.34 6.52
CA ILE A 67 -15.42 -7.19 7.71
C ILE A 67 -16.12 -5.83 7.68
N HIS A 68 -15.40 -4.76 7.35
CA HIS A 68 -15.96 -3.41 7.24
C HIS A 68 -17.07 -3.38 6.19
N ASP A 69 -16.81 -3.87 4.98
CA ASP A 69 -17.79 -3.83 3.88
C ASP A 69 -19.03 -4.67 4.22
N LYS A 70 -18.84 -5.85 4.82
CA LYS A 70 -19.96 -6.68 5.29
C LYS A 70 -20.72 -6.07 6.47
N GLN A 71 -20.05 -5.30 7.33
CA GLN A 71 -20.71 -4.61 8.43
C GLN A 71 -21.63 -3.52 7.88
N GLN A 72 -21.16 -2.76 6.88
CA GLN A 72 -21.98 -1.77 6.21
C GLN A 72 -23.20 -2.40 5.52
N GLU A 73 -23.03 -3.54 4.87
CA GLU A 73 -24.15 -4.27 4.26
C GLU A 73 -25.19 -4.72 5.30
N TYR A 74 -24.72 -5.25 6.44
CA TYR A 74 -25.58 -5.65 7.55
C TYR A 74 -26.32 -4.47 8.19
N ASP A 75 -25.65 -3.33 8.36
CA ASP A 75 -26.24 -2.15 8.98
C ASP A 75 -27.37 -1.57 8.11
N LEU A 76 -27.27 -1.72 6.79
CA LEU A 76 -28.33 -1.34 5.85
C LEU A 76 -29.48 -2.35 5.80
N ASN A 77 -29.16 -3.65 5.81
CA ASN A 77 -30.13 -4.73 5.72
C ASN A 77 -29.80 -5.84 6.74
N PRO A 78 -30.30 -5.73 7.99
CA PRO A 78 -29.91 -6.65 9.04
C PRO A 78 -30.60 -8.02 8.87
N THR A 79 -29.92 -8.93 8.19
CA THR A 79 -30.38 -10.31 7.95
C THR A 79 -29.52 -11.34 8.72
N ALA A 80 -30.10 -12.50 9.04
CA ALA A 80 -29.42 -13.55 9.80
C ALA A 80 -28.21 -14.14 9.05
N GLU A 81 -28.28 -14.22 7.71
CA GLU A 81 -27.21 -14.69 6.84
C GLU A 81 -26.00 -13.75 6.89
N LEU A 82 -26.20 -12.44 6.74
CA LEU A 82 -25.14 -11.43 6.83
C LEU A 82 -24.48 -11.41 8.21
N ARG A 83 -25.27 -11.60 9.27
CA ARG A 83 -24.74 -11.73 10.64
C ARG A 83 -23.82 -12.95 10.76
N LYS A 84 -24.18 -14.08 10.16
CA LYS A 84 -23.37 -15.30 10.17
C LYS A 84 -22.05 -15.10 9.42
N GLU A 85 -22.10 -14.53 8.22
CA GLU A 85 -20.90 -14.19 7.42
C GLU A 85 -19.95 -13.26 8.17
N LEU A 86 -20.49 -12.25 8.86
CA LEU A 86 -19.69 -11.34 9.70
C LEU A 86 -18.97 -12.07 10.84
N ILE A 87 -19.65 -13.01 11.51
CA ILE A 87 -19.04 -13.81 12.58
C ILE A 87 -17.93 -14.69 12.03
N GLU A 88 -18.14 -15.33 10.87
CA GLU A 88 -17.13 -16.15 10.22
C GLU A 88 -15.89 -15.35 9.82
N LEU A 89 -16.06 -14.15 9.25
CA LEU A 89 -14.96 -13.26 8.90
C LEU A 89 -14.18 -12.79 10.12
N ARG A 90 -14.86 -12.44 11.22
CA ARG A 90 -14.22 -12.05 12.49
C ARG A 90 -13.45 -13.21 13.10
N LEU A 91 -14.01 -14.42 13.11
CA LEU A 91 -13.32 -15.61 13.59
C LEU A 91 -12.06 -15.90 12.77
N LYS A 92 -12.12 -15.73 11.44
CA LYS A 92 -10.96 -15.87 10.56
C LYS A 92 -9.87 -14.84 10.85
N TYR A 93 -10.27 -13.60 11.16
CA TYR A 93 -9.32 -12.56 11.56
C TYR A 93 -8.61 -12.89 12.88
N ASP A 94 -9.36 -13.34 13.88
CA ASP A 94 -8.84 -13.66 15.22
C ASP A 94 -7.92 -14.90 15.21
N THR A 95 -8.18 -15.86 14.32
CA THR A 95 -7.41 -17.11 14.21
C THR A 95 -6.09 -16.93 13.47
N LEU A 96 -5.95 -15.90 12.64
CA LEU A 96 -4.66 -15.54 12.04
C LEU A 96 -3.75 -15.02 13.15
N LYS A 97 -2.61 -15.68 13.35
CA LYS A 97 -1.54 -15.20 14.23
C LYS A 97 -0.67 -14.20 13.48
#